data_AF-A0A3M6U0R4-F1
#
_entry.id   AF-A0A3M6U0R4-F1
#
_cell.length_a   1.000
_cell.length_b   1.000
_cell.length_c   1.000
_cell.angle_alpha   90.00
_cell.angle_beta   90.00
_cell.angle_gamma   90.00
#
_symmetry.space_group_name_H-M   'P 1'
#
loop_
_entity.id
_entity.type
_entity.pdbx_description
1 polymer ?
#
loop_
_entity_poly.entity_id
_entity_poly.type
_entity_poly.pdbx_seq_one_letter_code
_entity_poly.pdbx_strand_id
1 'polypeptide(L)'
;MSGDLQATIEFAVEFSTFHNIDLFQRGYYHIRCTLKPPMKAAASVEVEKRLDTVSDSQEAEYQFGATINSSGQTAISKTFQILYRNESVVLNDSFVFRLHLLVNSDKVKVPLKSLYQWY
;
A
#
# COMPACT_ATOMS: atom_id res chain seq x y z
N MET A 1 12.98 20.70 29.07
CA MET A 1 11.65 20.69 28.41
C MET A 1 11.72 19.60 27.36
N SER A 2 11.02 18.48 27.54
CA SER A 2 10.92 17.47 26.48
C SER A 2 9.98 18.02 25.42
N GLY A 3 10.48 18.34 24.23
CA GLY A 3 9.64 18.77 23.12
C GLY A 3 8.91 17.59 22.50
N ASP A 4 7.73 17.82 21.95
CA ASP A 4 7.12 16.88 21.01
C ASP A 4 7.83 17.03 19.66
N LEU A 5 8.25 15.90 19.09
CA LEU A 5 8.93 15.79 17.81
C LEU A 5 7.95 15.27 16.76
N GLN A 6 7.81 15.99 15.65
CA GLN A 6 7.12 15.48 14.48
C GLN A 6 8.07 14.57 13.70
N ALA A 7 7.68 13.31 13.50
CA ALA A 7 8.40 12.33 12.71
C ALA A 7 7.54 11.93 11.49
N THR A 8 8.19 11.61 10.37
CA THR A 8 7.53 11.05 9.19
C THR A 8 8.26 9.79 8.77
N ILE A 9 7.50 8.71 8.56
CA ILE A 9 8.00 7.46 8.00
C ILE A 9 7.40 7.34 6.60
N GLU A 10 8.25 7.18 5.61
CA GLU A 10 7.85 6.96 4.22
C GLU A 10 8.32 5.57 3.76
N PHE A 11 7.43 4.85 3.09
CA PHE A 11 7.79 3.62 2.41
C PHE A 11 6.91 3.42 1.17
N ALA A 12 7.43 2.69 0.19
CA ALA A 12 6.69 2.31 -1.00
C ALA A 12 6.21 0.85 -0.90
N VAL A 13 5.03 0.59 -1.45
CA VAL A 13 4.47 -0.75 -1.64
C VAL A 13 4.24 -0.94 -3.12
N GLU A 14 4.84 -2.01 -3.67
CA GLU A 14 4.78 -2.34 -5.08
C GLU A 14 4.03 -3.67 -5.27
N PHE A 15 2.91 -3.62 -5.99
CA PHE A 15 2.24 -4.80 -6.49
C PHE A 15 2.86 -5.17 -7.83
N SER A 16 3.84 -6.08 -7.83
CA SER A 16 4.50 -6.51 -9.05
C SER A 16 3.63 -7.50 -9.84
N THR A 17 3.57 -8.76 -9.42
CA THR A 17 2.81 -9.81 -10.12
C THR A 17 1.91 -10.55 -9.15
N PHE A 18 0.65 -10.72 -9.52
CA PHE A 18 -0.29 -11.57 -8.81
C PHE A 18 -0.22 -12.99 -9.38
N HIS A 19 0.06 -13.98 -8.54
CA HIS A 19 0.13 -15.39 -8.93
C HIS A 19 -1.06 -16.16 -8.36
N ASN A 20 -1.95 -16.62 -9.23
CA ASN A 20 -3.09 -17.45 -8.85
C ASN A 20 -2.66 -18.92 -8.78
N ILE A 21 -2.25 -19.40 -7.61
CA ILE A 21 -1.81 -20.79 -7.44
C ILE A 21 -2.99 -21.77 -7.40
N ASP A 22 -4.07 -21.37 -6.72
CA ASP A 22 -5.30 -22.16 -6.64
C ASP A 22 -6.51 -21.32 -7.02
N LEU A 23 -7.21 -21.71 -8.08
CA LEU A 23 -8.35 -20.97 -8.59
C LEU A 23 -9.55 -21.21 -7.67
N PHE A 24 -9.71 -20.34 -6.67
CA PHE A 24 -10.89 -20.35 -5.81
C PHE A 24 -12.16 -19.96 -6.60
N GLN A 25 -12.11 -18.84 -7.32
CA GLN A 25 -13.21 -18.36 -8.15
C GLN A 25 -12.71 -17.58 -9.36
N ARG A 26 -13.40 -17.68 -10.50
CA ARG A 26 -13.15 -16.83 -11.68
C ARG A 26 -13.82 -15.48 -11.51
N GLY A 27 -13.17 -14.41 -11.97
CA GLY A 27 -13.78 -13.09 -11.93
C GLY A 27 -12.76 -11.97 -11.93
N TYR A 28 -13.25 -10.79 -11.57
CA TYR A 28 -12.44 -9.59 -11.42
C TYR A 28 -11.99 -9.40 -9.98
N TYR A 29 -10.73 -9.05 -9.83
CA TYR A 29 -10.05 -8.89 -8.56
C TYR A 29 -9.33 -7.54 -8.52
N HIS A 30 -9.12 -7.04 -7.31
CA HIS A 30 -8.14 -6.01 -7.02
C HIS A 30 -7.50 -6.30 -5.67
N ILE A 31 -6.32 -5.74 -5.43
CA ILE A 31 -5.63 -5.79 -4.14
C ILE A 31 -5.90 -4.47 -3.43
N ARG A 32 -6.24 -4.54 -2.14
CA ARG A 32 -6.39 -3.37 -1.28
C ARG A 32 -5.34 -3.40 -0.17
N CYS A 33 -4.62 -2.30 0.02
CA CYS A 33 -3.63 -2.15 1.07
C CYS A 33 -3.91 -0.88 1.88
N THR A 34 -3.98 -1.02 3.20
CA THR A 34 -4.26 0.06 4.14
C THR A 34 -3.21 -0.01 5.26
N LEU A 35 -2.52 1.10 5.51
CA LEU A 35 -1.66 1.21 6.68
C LEU A 35 -2.49 1.58 7.91
N LYS A 36 -2.38 0.78 8.97
CA LYS A 36 -3.01 1.06 10.26
C LYS A 36 -2.01 1.77 11.18
N PRO A 37 -2.22 3.06 11.51
CA PRO A 37 -1.31 3.78 12.39
C PRO A 37 -1.41 3.27 13.84
N PRO A 38 -0.38 3.48 14.67
CA PRO A 38 -0.41 3.11 16.10
C PRO A 38 -1.49 3.89 16.87
N MET A 39 -2.37 3.19 17.60
CA MET A 39 -3.51 3.81 18.30
C MET A 39 -3.12 4.85 19.38
N LYS A 40 -1.91 4.78 19.93
CA LYS A 40 -1.47 5.59 21.07
C LYS A 40 -0.72 6.87 20.68
N ALA A 41 -0.44 7.06 19.38
CA ALA A 41 0.25 8.23 18.88
C ALA A 41 -0.73 9.09 18.08
N ALA A 42 -0.62 10.42 18.19
CA ALA A 42 -1.26 11.30 17.22
C ALA A 42 -0.59 11.03 15.86
N ALA A 43 -1.36 10.46 14.93
CA ALA A 43 -0.85 9.92 13.69
C ALA A 43 -1.81 10.21 12.53
N SER A 44 -1.26 10.55 11.36
CA SER A 44 -2.00 10.62 10.10
C SER A 44 -1.29 9.79 9.03
N VAL A 45 -2.08 9.17 8.16
CA VAL A 45 -1.59 8.39 7.03
C VAL A 45 -2.01 9.09 5.76
N GLU A 46 -1.04 9.30 4.88
CA GLU A 46 -1.25 9.77 3.52
C GLU A 46 -0.78 8.69 2.56
N VAL A 47 -1.53 8.52 1.46
CA VAL A 47 -1.21 7.56 0.42
C VAL A 47 -1.13 8.31 -0.90
N GLU A 48 -0.12 7.98 -1.69
CA GLU A 48 0.10 8.56 -3.01
C GLU A 48 0.37 7.45 -4.01
N LYS A 49 -0.27 7.52 -5.18
CA LYS A 49 0.03 6.59 -6.28
C LYS A 49 1.23 7.14 -7.04
N ARG A 50 2.27 6.32 -7.22
CA ARG A 50 3.35 6.65 -8.15
C ARG A 50 2.86 6.47 -9.58
N LEU A 51 3.04 7.50 -10.40
CA LEU A 51 2.82 7.43 -11.83
C LEU A 51 3.96 6.63 -12.46
N ASP A 52 3.61 5.60 -13.23
CA ASP A 52 4.58 4.87 -14.03
C ASP A 52 5.15 5.82 -15.08
N THR A 53 6.47 6.01 -15.07
CA THR A 53 7.19 6.76 -16.11
C THR A 53 7.36 5.96 -17.39
N VAL A 54 7.03 4.66 -17.36
CA VAL A 54 7.03 3.79 -18.50
C VAL A 54 5.59 3.71 -19.02
N SER A 55 5.33 4.42 -20.11
CA SER A 55 4.21 4.17 -21.00
C SER A 55 4.29 2.71 -21.46
N ASP A 56 3.68 1.80 -20.69
CA ASP A 56 3.67 0.39 -21.06
C ASP A 56 2.73 0.23 -22.25
N SER A 57 3.34 0.01 -23.41
CA SER A 57 2.71 -0.36 -24.68
C SER A 57 1.97 -1.70 -24.66
N GLN A 58 1.64 -2.20 -23.46
CA GLN A 58 0.71 -3.29 -23.23
C GLN A 58 -0.50 -2.72 -22.48
N GLU A 59 -1.37 -2.04 -23.23
CA GLU A 59 -2.78 -1.85 -22.87
C GLU A 59 -3.45 -3.25 -22.82
N ALA A 60 -3.10 -4.07 -21.83
CA ALA A 60 -4.11 -4.93 -21.27
C ALA A 60 -5.18 -3.99 -20.74
N GLU A 61 -6.35 -4.02 -21.38
CA GLU A 61 -7.49 -3.13 -21.18
C GLU A 61 -8.07 -3.34 -19.76
N TYR A 62 -7.35 -2.87 -18.74
CA TYR A 62 -7.83 -2.92 -17.37
C TYR A 62 -8.97 -1.91 -17.26
N GLN A 63 -10.19 -2.42 -17.09
CA GLN A 63 -11.41 -1.62 -17.03
C GLN A 63 -11.34 -0.50 -15.95
N PHE A 64 -10.56 -0.74 -14.88
CA PHE A 64 -10.31 0.24 -13.82
C PHE A 64 -8.83 0.23 -13.43
N GLY A 65 -8.16 1.38 -13.55
CA GLY A 65 -6.78 1.56 -13.14
C GLY A 65 -6.60 1.65 -11.61
N ALA A 66 -5.36 1.49 -11.16
CA ALA A 66 -5.00 1.67 -9.75
C ALA A 66 -5.40 3.06 -9.24
N THR A 67 -5.92 3.10 -8.01
CA THR A 67 -6.49 4.30 -7.39
C THR A 67 -6.33 4.28 -5.88
N ILE A 68 -6.73 5.36 -5.22
CA ILE A 68 -6.82 5.47 -3.78
C ILE A 68 -8.30 5.63 -3.41
N ASN A 69 -8.72 5.01 -2.32
CA ASN A 69 -10.10 5.14 -1.87
C ASN A 69 -10.47 6.58 -1.49
N SER A 70 -11.77 6.85 -1.33
CA SER A 70 -12.28 8.19 -0.98
C SER A 70 -11.77 8.73 0.36
N SER A 71 -11.33 7.87 1.28
CA SER A 71 -10.74 8.30 2.55
C SER A 71 -9.24 8.64 2.45
N GLY A 72 -8.60 8.43 1.30
CA GLY A 72 -7.18 8.73 1.08
C GLY A 72 -6.19 7.78 1.77
N GLN A 73 -6.66 6.64 2.32
CA GLN A 73 -5.87 5.78 3.20
C GLN A 73 -5.65 4.36 2.67
N THR A 74 -6.38 3.97 1.62
CA THR A 74 -6.30 2.62 1.04
C THR A 74 -5.87 2.72 -0.41
N ALA A 75 -4.71 2.16 -0.69
CA ALA A 75 -4.24 1.88 -2.04
C ALA A 75 -5.06 0.72 -2.63
N ILE A 76 -5.52 0.89 -3.85
CA ILE A 76 -6.28 -0.11 -4.61
C ILE A 76 -5.55 -0.35 -5.92
N SER A 77 -5.11 -1.58 -6.17
CA SER A 77 -4.48 -1.95 -7.45
C SER A 77 -5.45 -1.71 -8.61
N LYS A 78 -4.94 -1.77 -9.85
CA LYS A 78 -5.82 -1.94 -11.01
C LYS A 78 -6.68 -3.19 -10.83
N THR A 79 -7.87 -3.16 -11.43
CA THR A 79 -8.77 -4.31 -11.46
C THR A 79 -8.32 -5.26 -12.56
N PHE A 80 -8.06 -6.52 -12.22
CA PHE A 80 -7.60 -7.55 -13.14
C PHE A 80 -8.51 -8.77 -13.16
N GLN A 81 -8.50 -9.53 -14.25
CA GLN A 81 -9.32 -10.73 -14.41
C GLN A 81 -8.49 -11.99 -14.14
N ILE A 82 -9.12 -12.95 -13.48
CA ILE A 82 -8.58 -14.29 -13.18
C ILE A 82 -9.56 -15.32 -13.74
N LEU A 83 -9.07 -16.20 -14.62
CA LEU A 83 -9.85 -17.22 -15.35
C LEU A 83 -9.34 -18.64 -15.11
N TYR A 84 -8.04 -18.84 -14.86
CA TYR A 84 -7.41 -20.15 -14.83
C TYR A 84 -6.49 -20.35 -13.62
N ARG A 85 -6.37 -21.60 -13.17
CA ARG A 85 -5.38 -21.97 -12.14
C ARG A 85 -3.97 -21.79 -12.71
N ASN A 86 -3.02 -21.40 -11.86
CA ASN A 86 -1.61 -21.14 -12.18
C ASN A 86 -1.37 -19.98 -13.16
N GLU A 87 -2.33 -19.06 -13.30
CA GLU A 87 -2.13 -17.85 -14.09
C GLU A 87 -1.42 -16.76 -13.27
N SER A 88 -0.73 -15.87 -13.97
CA SER A 88 -0.04 -14.73 -13.37
C SER A 88 -0.44 -13.45 -14.08
N VAL A 89 -0.72 -12.40 -13.31
CA VAL A 89 -1.09 -11.09 -13.83
C VAL A 89 -0.09 -10.05 -13.34
N VAL A 90 0.57 -9.37 -14.26
CA VAL A 90 1.44 -8.25 -13.94
C VAL A 90 0.58 -7.04 -13.58
N LEU A 91 0.83 -6.45 -12.41
CA LEU A 91 0.12 -5.28 -11.92
C LEU A 91 0.99 -4.04 -12.06
N ASN A 92 2.26 -4.09 -11.65
CA ASN A 92 3.19 -2.96 -11.63
C ASN A 92 2.62 -1.69 -10.96
N ASP A 93 1.70 -1.84 -10.00
CA ASP A 93 1.16 -0.68 -9.29
C ASP A 93 2.07 -0.32 -8.12
N SER A 94 2.40 0.96 -7.97
CA SER A 94 3.26 1.45 -6.89
C SER A 94 2.59 2.56 -6.08
N PHE A 95 2.63 2.44 -4.76
CA PHE A 95 2.03 3.39 -3.83
C PHE A 95 3.04 3.78 -2.75
N VAL A 96 3.09 5.07 -2.42
CA VAL A 96 3.86 5.58 -1.29
C VAL A 96 2.92 5.81 -0.12
N PHE A 97 3.26 5.25 1.03
CA PHE A 97 2.61 5.50 2.30
C PHE A 97 3.49 6.44 3.12
N ARG A 98 2.91 7.55 3.57
CA ARG A 98 3.53 8.50 4.49
C ARG A 98 2.78 8.48 5.80
N LEU A 99 3.46 8.09 6.87
CA LEU A 99 2.94 8.07 8.23
C LEU A 99 3.56 9.23 9.00
N HIS A 100 2.74 10.24 9.31
CA HIS A 100 3.13 11.36 10.16
C HIS A 100 2.80 11.02 11.61
N LEU A 101 3.75 11.22 12.53
CA LEU A 101 3.66 10.87 13.94
C LEU A 101 4.10 12.04 14.81
N LEU A 102 3.38 12.28 15.90
CA LEU A 102 3.88 13.09 17.01
C LEU A 102 4.50 12.18 18.08
N VAL A 103 5.80 12.32 18.32
CA VAL A 103 6.57 11.47 19.23
C VAL A 103 7.20 12.34 20.32
N ASN A 104 7.08 11.93 21.57
CA ASN A 104 7.78 12.61 22.65
C ASN A 104 9.29 12.38 22.52
N SER A 105 10.09 13.47 22.49
CA SER A 105 11.55 13.43 22.33
C SER A 105 12.27 12.48 23.29
N ASP A 106 11.79 12.34 24.54
CA ASP A 106 12.39 11.45 25.55
C ASP A 106 12.10 9.96 25.30
N LYS A 107 11.10 9.67 24.45
CA LYS A 107 10.65 8.31 24.10
C LYS A 107 11.12 7.87 22.71
N VAL A 108 11.91 8.69 22.01
CA VAL A 108 12.52 8.34 20.72
C VAL A 108 13.67 7.34 20.94
N LYS A 109 13.33 6.11 21.31
CA LYS A 109 14.14 4.94 20.98
C LYS A 109 13.41 4.33 19.82
N VAL A 110 13.79 4.58 18.56
CA VAL A 110 13.10 4.00 17.40
C VAL A 110 13.40 2.50 17.35
N PRO A 111 12.50 1.59 17.78
CA PRO A 111 12.77 0.18 17.67
C PRO A 111 12.02 -0.27 16.42
N LEU A 112 12.75 -0.51 15.33
CA LEU A 112 12.19 -1.13 14.12
C LEU A 112 11.30 -2.36 14.45
N LYS A 113 11.57 -3.02 15.59
CA LYS A 113 10.80 -4.14 16.14
C LYS A 113 9.32 -3.86 16.45
N SER A 114 8.93 -2.66 16.87
CA SER A 114 7.53 -2.37 17.27
C SER A 114 6.56 -2.36 16.08
N LEU A 115 7.08 -2.20 14.86
CA LEU A 115 6.30 -2.21 13.62
C LEU A 115 5.94 -3.63 13.16
N TYR A 116 6.67 -4.65 13.63
CA TYR A 116 6.44 -6.05 13.26
C TYR A 116 5.55 -6.82 14.25
N GLN A 117 5.13 -6.20 15.35
CA GLN A 117 4.46 -6.91 16.46
C GLN A 117 2.95 -7.11 16.25
N TRP A 118 2.50 -7.09 14.99
CA TRP A 118 1.17 -7.52 14.57
C TRP A 118 1.27 -8.81 13.74
N TYR A 119 1.84 -9.86 14.35
CA TYR A 119 1.60 -11.27 14.05
C TYR A 119 1.76 -12.08 15.33
#